data_AF-A0A3B1D3F5-F1
#
_entry.id   AF-A0A3B1D3F5-F1
#
_cell.length_a   1.000
_cell.length_b   1.000
_cell.length_c   1.000
_cell.angle_alpha   90.00
_cell.angle_beta   90.00
_cell.angle_gamma   90.00
#
_symmetry.space_group_name_H-M   'P 1'
#
loop_
_entity.id
_entity.type
_entity.pdbx_description
1 polymer ?
#
loop_
_entity_poly.entity_id
_entity_poly.type
_entity_poly.pdbx_seq_one_letter_code
_entity_poly.pdbx_strand_id
1 'polypeptide(L)'
;MANFGGYFFPPKADPPLADMKIMYLSIFQQFFVISLFLLCSSDVLAGGAIANRQQMMQQRQQQAIEQQKQQIIQKQKRAYQQQAAQQQRAAQQKQRQRQQQQQVAQQRALQQQRAIAQQQTRALQQQKGLQLRQSFNVRETVDKGEAKEIVTIEKIWKSMETSSKVWGLMMDTTPKVATVDRYIEWYQQRGTIIENPPIHYVGMIDAMSQDNPQMLRSPFEDVLRLVAIIEYDFGNGRDKDLMAVEVLGEEVYRKNKQRLGR
;
A
#
# COMPACT_ATOMS: atom_id res chain seq x y z
N MET A 1 29.66 5.78 3.40
CA MET A 1 30.81 5.16 4.09
C MET A 1 31.45 4.17 3.14
N ALA A 2 32.61 4.54 2.60
CA ALA A 2 33.33 3.77 1.59
C ALA A 2 34.23 2.73 2.27
N ASN A 3 34.10 1.46 1.85
CA ASN A 3 34.88 0.35 2.37
C ASN A 3 35.90 -0.06 1.30
N PHE A 4 37.13 0.42 1.42
CA PHE A 4 38.25 0.07 0.53
C PHE A 4 39.00 -1.13 1.14
N GLY A 5 38.73 -2.32 0.61
CA GLY A 5 39.49 -3.53 0.91
C GLY A 5 40.83 -3.49 0.21
N GLY A 6 41.91 -3.32 0.98
CA GLY A 6 43.28 -3.39 0.52
C GLY A 6 43.70 -4.84 0.23
N TYR A 7 44.14 -5.09 -1.01
CA TYR A 7 44.76 -6.35 -1.40
C TYR A 7 46.25 -6.32 -1.06
N PHE A 8 46.65 -7.23 -0.17
CA PHE A 8 48.02 -7.45 0.26
C PHE A 8 48.72 -8.37 -0.75
N PHE A 9 49.69 -7.86 -1.50
CA PHE A 9 50.54 -8.65 -2.40
C PHE A 9 51.75 -9.20 -1.61
N PRO A 10 52.01 -10.53 -1.61
CA PRO A 10 53.25 -11.06 -1.06
C PRO A 10 54.45 -10.81 -1.99
N PRO A 11 55.67 -10.70 -1.45
CA PRO A 11 56.89 -10.49 -2.23
C PRO A 11 57.24 -11.72 -3.07
N LYS A 12 57.63 -11.49 -4.34
CA LYS A 12 58.19 -12.49 -5.24
C LYS A 12 59.55 -12.96 -4.70
N ALA A 13 59.67 -14.27 -4.49
CA ALA A 13 60.95 -14.92 -4.25
C ALA A 13 61.71 -15.08 -5.57
N ASP A 14 62.99 -14.72 -5.57
CA ASP A 14 63.90 -14.93 -6.69
C ASP A 14 64.19 -16.42 -6.88
N PRO A 15 64.19 -16.93 -8.13
CA PRO A 15 64.50 -18.33 -8.41
C PRO A 15 66.01 -18.60 -8.28
N PRO A 16 66.41 -19.75 -7.71
CA PRO A 16 67.81 -20.11 -7.56
C PRO A 16 68.49 -20.41 -8.91
N LEU A 17 69.66 -19.80 -9.11
CA LEU A 17 70.64 -20.10 -10.16
C LEU A 17 71.23 -21.50 -9.95
N ALA A 18 70.51 -22.54 -10.37
CA ALA A 18 71.06 -23.88 -10.49
C ALA A 18 70.22 -24.72 -11.46
N ASP A 19 70.30 -24.46 -12.78
CA ASP A 19 70.08 -25.51 -13.79
C ASP A 19 70.38 -25.07 -15.24
N MET A 20 71.61 -24.57 -15.47
CA MET A 20 72.04 -24.20 -16.82
C MET A 20 72.66 -25.37 -17.62
N LYS A 21 72.59 -26.61 -17.12
CA LYS A 21 73.12 -27.81 -17.80
C LYS A 21 72.05 -28.72 -18.42
N ILE A 22 70.76 -28.53 -18.12
CA ILE A 22 69.67 -29.33 -18.71
C ILE A 22 69.16 -28.73 -20.04
N MET A 23 69.49 -27.48 -20.35
CA MET A 23 68.93 -26.77 -21.51
C MET A 23 69.44 -27.26 -22.88
N TYR A 24 70.60 -27.91 -22.96
CA TYR A 24 71.17 -28.34 -24.25
C TYR A 24 70.66 -29.70 -24.75
N LEU A 25 70.14 -30.56 -23.87
CA LEU A 25 69.54 -31.84 -24.29
C LEU A 25 68.10 -31.67 -24.83
N SER A 26 67.40 -30.61 -24.42
CA SER A 26 66.02 -30.32 -24.87
C SER A 26 65.93 -29.72 -26.29
N ILE A 27 66.97 -29.03 -26.76
CA ILE A 27 66.94 -28.35 -28.06
C ILE A 27 67.07 -29.36 -29.21
N PHE A 28 67.89 -30.41 -29.06
CA PHE A 28 68.03 -31.45 -30.08
C PHE A 28 66.79 -32.34 -30.23
N GLN A 29 66.05 -32.57 -29.14
CA GLN A 29 64.78 -33.31 -29.20
C GLN A 29 63.67 -32.49 -29.91
N GLN A 30 63.68 -31.16 -29.78
CA GLN A 30 62.71 -30.31 -30.47
C GLN A 30 62.93 -30.26 -31.98
N PHE A 31 64.17 -30.24 -32.47
CA PHE A 31 64.43 -30.25 -33.91
C PHE A 31 64.03 -31.57 -34.59
N PHE A 32 64.18 -32.71 -33.92
CA PHE A 32 63.77 -34.01 -34.49
C PHE A 32 62.24 -34.13 -34.61
N VAL A 33 61.48 -33.56 -33.67
CA VAL A 33 60.01 -33.52 -33.73
C VAL A 33 59.52 -32.56 -34.83
N ILE A 34 60.20 -31.42 -35.04
CA ILE A 34 59.85 -30.45 -36.08
C ILE A 34 60.11 -31.04 -37.49
N SER A 35 61.20 -31.78 -37.69
CA SER A 35 61.49 -32.42 -38.98
C SER A 35 60.53 -33.57 -39.31
N LEU A 36 60.04 -34.32 -38.31
CA LEU A 36 59.04 -35.37 -38.54
C LEU A 36 57.67 -34.79 -38.91
N PHE A 37 57.32 -33.60 -38.41
CA PHE A 37 56.04 -32.93 -38.72
C PHE A 37 55.99 -32.40 -40.16
N LEU A 38 57.14 -31.99 -40.72
CA LEU A 38 57.21 -31.46 -42.09
C LEU A 38 57.09 -32.54 -43.17
N LEU A 39 57.39 -33.80 -42.86
CA LEU A 39 57.32 -34.91 -43.83
C LEU A 39 55.94 -35.60 -43.92
N CYS A 40 55.04 -35.37 -42.97
CA CYS A 40 53.67 -35.93 -43.00
C CYS A 40 52.60 -34.96 -43.55
N SER A 41 52.99 -33.77 -44.02
CA SER A 41 52.04 -32.71 -44.40
C SER A 41 51.64 -32.70 -45.88
N SER A 42 52.21 -33.57 -46.73
CA SER A 42 52.05 -33.48 -48.19
C SER A 42 50.83 -34.18 -48.78
N ASP A 43 50.08 -34.99 -48.03
CA ASP A 43 48.92 -35.74 -48.56
C ASP A 43 47.53 -35.14 -48.20
N VAL A 44 47.47 -33.94 -47.60
CA VAL A 44 46.20 -33.33 -47.10
C VAL A 44 45.44 -32.52 -48.16
N LEU A 45 45.96 -32.39 -49.39
CA LEU A 45 45.43 -31.45 -50.39
C LEU A 45 44.18 -31.93 -51.17
N ALA A 46 43.84 -33.23 -51.14
CA ALA A 46 42.66 -33.75 -51.86
C ALA A 46 41.40 -33.94 -50.99
N GLY A 47 41.50 -33.91 -49.65
CA GLY A 47 40.37 -34.08 -48.72
C GLY A 47 39.61 -32.80 -48.34
N GLY A 48 40.16 -31.62 -48.65
CA GLY A 48 39.62 -30.33 -48.20
C GLY A 48 38.25 -29.95 -48.79
N ALA A 49 37.93 -30.38 -50.01
CA ALA A 49 36.67 -30.05 -50.66
C ALA A 49 35.45 -30.74 -50.02
N ILE A 50 35.62 -31.99 -49.56
CA ILE A 50 34.56 -32.76 -48.90
C ILE A 50 34.33 -32.25 -47.47
N ALA A 51 35.42 -31.95 -46.73
CA ALA A 51 35.35 -31.38 -45.40
C ALA A 51 34.61 -30.03 -45.38
N ASN A 52 34.90 -29.15 -46.35
CA ASN A 52 34.26 -27.82 -46.45
C ASN A 52 32.76 -27.92 -46.77
N ARG A 53 32.34 -28.89 -47.60
CA ARG A 53 30.91 -29.14 -47.90
C ARG A 53 30.16 -29.65 -46.66
N GLN A 54 30.77 -30.54 -45.88
CA GLN A 54 30.18 -31.05 -44.64
C GLN A 54 30.03 -29.95 -43.59
N GLN A 55 31.06 -29.11 -43.42
CA GLN A 55 31.02 -27.96 -42.51
C GLN A 55 29.94 -26.96 -42.93
N MET A 56 29.81 -26.65 -44.22
CA MET A 56 28.78 -25.75 -44.73
C MET A 56 27.36 -26.30 -44.50
N MET A 57 27.14 -27.60 -44.71
CA MET A 57 25.85 -28.24 -44.40
C MET A 57 25.51 -28.14 -42.91
N GLN A 58 26.47 -28.41 -42.03
CA GLN A 58 26.27 -28.30 -40.58
C GLN A 58 25.95 -26.87 -40.16
N GLN A 59 26.63 -25.87 -40.74
CA GLN A 59 26.34 -24.46 -40.48
C GLN A 59 24.95 -24.06 -40.95
N ARG A 60 24.50 -24.51 -42.14
CA ARG A 60 23.13 -24.28 -42.63
C ARG A 60 22.09 -24.93 -41.72
N GLN A 61 22.35 -26.14 -41.22
CA GLN A 61 21.46 -26.82 -40.29
C GLN A 61 21.33 -26.06 -38.97
N GLN A 62 22.44 -25.56 -38.41
CA GLN A 62 22.41 -24.73 -37.21
C GLN A 62 21.62 -23.44 -37.40
N GLN A 63 21.81 -22.76 -38.55
CA GLN A 63 21.04 -21.56 -38.88
C GLN A 63 19.54 -21.85 -38.99
N ALA A 64 19.16 -22.99 -39.60
CA ALA A 64 17.76 -23.39 -39.71
C ALA A 64 17.13 -23.67 -38.33
N ILE A 65 17.85 -24.34 -37.43
CA ILE A 65 17.41 -24.60 -36.06
C ILE A 65 17.21 -23.28 -35.30
N GLU A 66 18.15 -22.34 -35.42
CA GLU A 66 18.06 -21.06 -34.72
C GLU A 66 16.89 -20.21 -35.24
N GLN A 67 16.66 -20.21 -36.55
CA GLN A 67 15.48 -19.56 -37.14
C GLN A 67 14.17 -20.19 -36.65
N GLN A 68 14.09 -21.52 -36.58
CA GLN A 68 12.92 -22.22 -36.05
C GLN A 68 12.69 -21.88 -34.57
N LYS A 69 13.75 -21.83 -33.76
CA LYS A 69 13.70 -21.45 -32.35
C LYS A 69 13.17 -20.02 -32.18
N GLN A 70 13.63 -19.06 -32.99
CA GLN A 70 13.13 -17.69 -32.95
C GLN A 70 11.63 -17.62 -33.30
N GLN A 71 11.17 -18.38 -34.30
CA GLN A 71 9.74 -18.45 -34.64
C GLN A 71 8.89 -19.02 -33.50
N ILE A 72 9.37 -20.07 -32.82
CA ILE A 72 8.68 -20.66 -31.66
C ILE A 72 8.59 -19.65 -30.52
N ILE A 73 9.69 -18.96 -30.20
CA ILE A 73 9.72 -17.93 -29.16
C ILE A 73 8.75 -16.79 -29.50
N GLN A 74 8.71 -16.35 -30.75
CA GLN A 74 7.76 -15.31 -31.18
C GLN A 74 6.31 -15.76 -31.05
N LYS A 75 5.99 -17.01 -31.44
CA LYS A 75 4.64 -17.58 -31.26
C LYS A 75 4.24 -17.66 -29.79
N GLN A 76 5.14 -18.12 -28.91
CA GLN A 76 4.90 -18.17 -27.46
C GLN A 76 4.68 -16.77 -26.87
N LYS A 77 5.48 -15.78 -27.26
CA LYS A 77 5.30 -14.38 -26.82
C LYS A 77 3.94 -13.83 -27.24
N ARG A 78 3.49 -14.10 -28.48
CA ARG A 78 2.17 -13.67 -28.97
C ARG A 78 1.04 -14.35 -28.21
N ALA A 79 1.13 -15.66 -27.96
CA ALA A 79 0.13 -16.40 -27.19
C ALA A 79 0.02 -15.84 -25.75
N TYR A 80 1.15 -15.59 -25.10
CA TYR A 80 1.19 -14.99 -23.77
C TYR A 80 0.57 -13.59 -23.74
N GLN A 81 0.90 -12.73 -24.71
CA GLN A 81 0.31 -11.40 -24.82
C GLN A 81 -1.21 -11.45 -25.04
N GLN A 82 -1.69 -12.38 -25.87
CA GLN A 82 -3.12 -12.57 -26.09
C GLN A 82 -3.83 -13.02 -24.81
N GLN A 83 -3.25 -13.94 -24.06
CA GLN A 83 -3.80 -14.40 -22.78
C GLN A 83 -3.86 -13.27 -21.75
N ALA A 84 -2.80 -12.46 -21.63
CA ALA A 84 -2.77 -11.30 -20.74
C ALA A 84 -3.85 -10.26 -21.14
N ALA A 85 -4.00 -9.99 -22.44
CA ALA A 85 -5.03 -9.07 -22.94
C ALA A 85 -6.45 -9.57 -22.66
N GLN A 86 -6.71 -10.89 -22.78
CA GLN A 86 -7.99 -11.49 -22.44
C GLN A 86 -8.31 -11.34 -20.94
N GLN A 87 -7.32 -11.59 -20.06
CA GLN A 87 -7.49 -11.42 -18.62
C GLN A 87 -7.80 -9.97 -18.24
N GLN A 88 -7.11 -9.00 -18.86
CA GLN A 88 -7.39 -7.58 -18.64
C GLN A 88 -8.81 -7.18 -19.09
N ARG A 89 -9.26 -7.67 -20.25
CA ARG A 89 -10.64 -7.42 -20.74
C ARG A 89 -11.68 -8.02 -19.80
N ALA A 90 -11.47 -9.24 -19.31
CA ALA A 90 -12.37 -9.89 -18.36
C ALA A 90 -12.44 -9.11 -17.02
N ALA A 91 -11.29 -8.65 -16.51
CA ALA A 91 -11.24 -7.82 -15.31
C ALA A 91 -12.00 -6.49 -15.49
N GLN A 92 -11.79 -5.81 -16.62
CA GLN A 92 -12.51 -4.56 -16.95
C GLN A 92 -14.02 -4.78 -17.10
N GLN A 93 -14.46 -5.90 -17.69
CA GLN A 93 -15.89 -6.23 -17.78
C GLN A 93 -16.49 -6.45 -16.40
N LYS A 94 -15.80 -7.20 -15.52
CA LYS A 94 -16.24 -7.43 -14.14
C LYS A 94 -16.33 -6.13 -13.34
N GLN A 95 -15.37 -5.21 -13.53
CA GLN A 95 -15.41 -3.90 -12.90
C GLN A 95 -16.59 -3.05 -13.38
N ARG A 96 -16.87 -3.03 -14.69
CA ARG A 96 -18.04 -2.34 -15.24
C ARG A 96 -19.35 -2.91 -14.72
N GLN A 97 -19.47 -4.24 -14.62
CA GLN A 97 -20.64 -4.89 -14.02
C GLN A 97 -20.85 -4.50 -12.55
N ARG A 98 -19.77 -4.46 -11.76
CA ARG A 98 -19.85 -4.01 -10.35
C ARG A 98 -20.32 -2.57 -10.23
N GLN A 99 -19.81 -1.68 -11.07
CA GLN A 99 -20.24 -0.27 -11.10
C GLN A 99 -21.72 -0.14 -11.47
N GLN A 100 -22.18 -0.87 -12.49
CA GLN A 100 -23.61 -0.88 -12.86
C GLN A 100 -24.49 -1.42 -11.73
N GLN A 101 -24.08 -2.50 -11.07
CA GLN A 101 -24.82 -3.05 -9.92
C GLN A 101 -24.90 -2.06 -8.75
N GLN A 102 -23.82 -1.35 -8.45
CA GLN A 102 -23.79 -0.32 -7.41
C GLN A 102 -24.73 0.85 -7.75
N GLN A 103 -24.75 1.30 -9.01
CA GLN A 103 -25.67 2.36 -9.45
C GLN A 103 -27.14 1.94 -9.33
N VAL A 104 -27.47 0.71 -9.76
CA VAL A 104 -28.83 0.17 -9.63
C VAL A 104 -29.24 0.03 -8.17
N ALA A 105 -28.33 -0.43 -7.30
CA ALA A 105 -28.58 -0.54 -5.87
C ALA A 105 -28.84 0.84 -5.23
N GLN A 106 -28.05 1.85 -5.57
CA GLN A 106 -28.25 3.23 -5.11
C GLN A 106 -29.60 3.81 -5.58
N GLN A 107 -29.97 3.60 -6.85
CA GLN A 107 -31.27 4.03 -7.37
C GLN A 107 -32.44 3.36 -6.63
N ARG A 108 -32.34 2.05 -6.36
CA ARG A 108 -33.36 1.32 -5.59
C ARG A 108 -33.47 1.83 -4.16
N ALA A 109 -32.34 2.08 -3.49
CA ALA A 109 -32.34 2.63 -2.13
C ALA A 109 -33.01 4.02 -2.09
N LEU A 110 -32.74 4.88 -3.07
CA LEU A 110 -33.37 6.19 -3.17
C LEU A 110 -34.89 6.09 -3.42
N GLN A 111 -35.32 5.17 -4.28
CA GLN A 111 -36.75 4.91 -4.51
C GLN A 111 -37.46 4.42 -3.24
N GLN A 112 -36.82 3.54 -2.48
CA GLN A 112 -37.35 3.06 -1.20
C GLN A 112 -37.48 4.19 -0.17
N GLN A 113 -36.46 5.04 -0.05
CA GLN A 113 -36.54 6.22 0.83
C GLN A 113 -37.69 7.15 0.45
N ARG A 114 -37.90 7.41 -0.85
CA ARG A 114 -39.03 8.23 -1.32
C ARG A 114 -40.37 7.59 -0.98
N ALA A 115 -40.51 6.27 -1.14
CA ALA A 115 -41.73 5.56 -0.79
C ALA A 115 -42.03 5.65 0.72
N ILE A 116 -41.01 5.48 1.57
CA ILE A 116 -41.14 5.60 3.03
C ILE A 116 -41.53 7.04 3.42
N ALA A 117 -40.88 8.05 2.84
CA ALA A 117 -41.20 9.45 3.12
C ALA A 117 -42.65 9.80 2.71
N GLN A 118 -43.11 9.28 1.57
CA GLN A 118 -44.51 9.45 1.13
C GLN A 118 -45.49 8.76 2.08
N GLN A 119 -45.18 7.56 2.58
CA GLN A 119 -46.02 6.86 3.57
C GLN A 119 -46.10 7.63 4.89
N GLN A 120 -44.98 8.13 5.40
CA GLN A 120 -44.95 8.94 6.62
C GLN A 120 -45.77 10.23 6.46
N THR A 121 -45.65 10.88 5.30
CA THR A 121 -46.42 12.11 5.01
C THR A 121 -47.92 11.84 5.00
N ARG A 122 -48.36 10.72 4.41
CA ARG A 122 -49.77 10.29 4.43
C ARG A 122 -50.26 9.98 5.85
N ALA A 123 -49.45 9.28 6.64
CA ALA A 123 -49.80 8.97 8.03
C ALA A 123 -49.97 10.25 8.89
N LEU A 124 -49.07 11.22 8.73
CA LEU A 124 -49.15 12.52 9.42
C LEU A 124 -50.40 13.31 9.02
N GLN A 125 -50.77 13.32 7.73
CA GLN A 125 -52.00 13.99 7.27
C GLN A 125 -53.27 13.37 7.88
N GLN A 126 -53.32 12.03 8.00
CA GLN A 126 -54.43 11.34 8.65
C GLN A 126 -54.52 11.66 10.15
N GLN A 127 -53.38 11.68 10.86
CA GLN A 127 -53.36 12.09 12.27
C GLN A 127 -53.80 13.54 12.48
N LYS A 128 -53.35 14.46 11.62
CA LYS A 128 -53.74 15.87 11.71
C LYS A 128 -55.24 16.06 11.48
N GLY A 129 -55.85 15.27 10.58
CA GLY A 129 -57.31 15.23 10.38
C GLY A 129 -58.08 14.70 11.59
N LEU A 130 -57.51 13.75 12.35
CA LEU A 130 -58.10 13.23 13.59
C LEU A 130 -57.94 14.19 14.78
N GLN A 131 -56.78 14.87 14.89
CA GLN A 131 -56.54 15.85 15.95
C GLN A 131 -57.43 17.10 15.81
N LEU A 132 -57.66 17.59 14.58
CA LEU A 132 -58.62 18.68 14.35
C LEU A 132 -60.06 18.32 14.76
N ARG A 133 -60.40 17.03 14.84
CA ARG A 133 -61.69 16.55 15.37
C ARG A 133 -61.72 16.43 16.90
N GLN A 134 -60.56 16.21 17.54
CA GLN A 134 -60.47 16.05 19.00
C GLN A 134 -60.13 17.34 19.74
N SER A 135 -59.55 18.34 19.08
CA SER A 135 -59.21 19.64 19.68
C SER A 135 -60.43 20.52 20.02
N PHE A 136 -61.66 20.01 19.93
CA PHE A 136 -62.85 20.66 20.52
C PHE A 136 -63.11 20.24 21.98
N ASN A 137 -62.37 19.29 22.53
CA ASN A 137 -62.43 18.92 23.94
C ASN A 137 -61.04 18.47 24.37
N VAL A 138 -60.27 19.32 25.04
CA VAL A 138 -59.37 18.97 26.16
C VAL A 138 -58.60 20.23 26.54
N ARG A 139 -58.95 20.70 27.73
CA ARG A 139 -58.38 21.82 28.46
C ARG A 139 -57.10 21.32 29.14
N GLU A 140 -55.97 21.83 28.66
CA GLU A 140 -54.81 22.30 29.42
C GLU A 140 -54.58 21.69 30.83
N THR A 141 -53.64 20.74 30.91
CA THR A 141 -52.83 20.50 32.11
C THR A 141 -51.39 20.26 31.65
N VAL A 142 -50.59 21.33 31.67
CA VAL A 142 -49.16 21.30 31.38
C VAL A 142 -48.43 20.96 32.67
N ASP A 143 -47.92 19.73 32.71
CA ASP A 143 -47.05 19.23 33.76
C ASP A 143 -45.67 19.89 33.64
N LYS A 144 -45.20 20.48 34.75
CA LYS A 144 -43.93 21.19 34.87
C LYS A 144 -42.78 20.17 35.00
N GLY A 145 -42.50 19.47 33.91
CA GLY A 145 -41.30 18.64 33.80
C GLY A 145 -40.04 19.53 33.77
N GLU A 146 -39.13 19.25 34.70
CA GLU A 146 -37.83 19.90 34.89
C GLU A 146 -37.16 20.30 33.58
N ALA A 147 -36.89 21.61 33.43
CA ALA A 147 -36.25 22.16 32.25
C ALA A 147 -34.87 21.52 32.06
N LYS A 148 -34.74 20.65 31.05
CA LYS A 148 -33.46 20.18 30.54
C LYS A 148 -32.63 21.40 30.17
N GLU A 149 -31.54 21.65 30.92
CA GLU A 149 -30.60 22.73 30.62
C GLU A 149 -30.13 22.58 29.17
N ILE A 150 -30.47 23.55 28.32
CA ILE A 150 -30.00 23.58 26.93
C ILE A 150 -28.54 24.02 26.99
N VAL A 151 -27.63 23.05 27.01
CA VAL A 151 -26.19 23.29 26.96
C VAL A 151 -25.81 23.63 25.52
N THR A 152 -25.26 24.83 25.30
CA THR A 152 -24.77 25.23 23.97
C THR A 152 -23.45 24.54 23.65
N ILE A 153 -23.16 24.37 22.35
CA ILE A 153 -21.95 23.68 21.88
C ILE A 153 -20.66 24.42 22.30
N GLU A 154 -20.72 25.73 22.47
CA GLU A 154 -19.59 26.55 22.92
C GLU A 154 -19.21 26.23 24.38
N LYS A 155 -20.20 26.00 25.24
CA LYS A 155 -19.98 25.59 26.64
C LYS A 155 -19.35 24.19 26.69
N ILE A 156 -19.78 23.30 25.80
CA ILE A 156 -19.19 21.97 25.62
C ILE A 156 -17.72 22.10 25.23
N TRP A 157 -17.40 22.84 24.16
CA TRP A 157 -16.02 23.00 23.70
C TRP A 157 -15.11 23.61 24.74
N LYS A 158 -15.57 24.63 25.47
CA LYS A 158 -14.81 25.23 26.57
C LYS A 158 -14.51 24.21 27.68
N SER A 159 -15.45 23.33 28.00
CA SER A 159 -15.18 22.27 28.99
C SER A 159 -14.11 21.27 28.49
N MET A 160 -14.10 21.00 27.18
CA MET A 160 -13.18 20.06 26.53
C MET A 160 -11.73 20.55 26.46
N GLU A 161 -11.48 21.84 26.64
CA GLU A 161 -10.12 22.39 26.81
C GLU A 161 -9.43 21.86 28.08
N THR A 162 -10.21 21.41 29.07
CA THR A 162 -9.67 20.85 30.32
C THR A 162 -9.85 19.34 30.44
N SER A 163 -10.97 18.80 29.94
CA SER A 163 -11.26 17.36 30.01
C SER A 163 -12.30 16.97 28.96
N SER A 164 -12.07 15.85 28.29
CA SER A 164 -12.96 15.32 27.25
C SER A 164 -14.13 14.48 27.78
N LYS A 165 -14.41 14.43 29.09
CA LYS A 165 -15.50 13.61 29.67
C LYS A 165 -16.86 13.83 29.03
N VAL A 166 -17.15 15.05 28.59
CA VAL A 166 -18.42 15.38 27.91
C VAL A 166 -18.60 14.62 26.60
N TRP A 167 -17.51 14.14 25.97
CA TRP A 167 -17.57 13.28 24.78
C TRP A 167 -18.45 12.06 24.98
N GLY A 168 -18.33 11.38 26.13
CA GLY A 168 -19.13 10.21 26.46
C GLY A 168 -20.62 10.50 26.71
N LEU A 169 -20.98 11.79 26.88
CA LEU A 169 -22.35 12.24 27.05
C LEU A 169 -22.99 12.66 25.72
N MET A 170 -22.20 12.82 24.66
CA MET A 170 -22.68 13.17 23.33
C MET A 170 -23.23 11.92 22.65
N MET A 171 -24.55 11.84 22.50
CA MET A 171 -25.20 10.73 21.79
C MET A 171 -25.13 10.90 20.28
N ASP A 172 -25.29 12.13 19.79
CA ASP A 172 -25.35 12.41 18.36
C ASP A 172 -23.96 12.48 17.72
N THR A 173 -23.83 11.88 16.53
CA THR A 173 -22.59 11.93 15.74
C THR A 173 -22.30 13.34 15.21
N THR A 174 -23.33 14.11 14.83
CA THR A 174 -23.18 15.44 14.24
C THR A 174 -22.36 16.41 15.11
N PRO A 175 -22.65 16.63 16.41
CA PRO A 175 -21.85 17.52 17.24
C PRO A 175 -20.44 16.95 17.53
N LYS A 176 -20.25 15.62 17.51
CA LYS A 176 -18.91 15.01 17.61
C LYS A 176 -18.06 15.33 16.38
N VAL A 177 -18.63 15.21 15.19
CA VAL A 177 -17.99 15.57 13.92
C VAL A 177 -17.59 17.04 13.93
N ALA A 178 -18.50 17.95 14.30
CA ALA A 178 -18.22 19.39 14.40
C ALA A 178 -17.11 19.70 15.42
N THR A 179 -17.05 18.94 16.52
CA THR A 179 -16.00 19.09 17.52
C THR A 179 -14.64 18.66 16.98
N VAL A 180 -14.55 17.49 16.32
CA VAL A 180 -13.29 17.03 15.71
C VAL A 180 -12.83 18.02 14.62
N ASP A 181 -13.73 18.45 13.76
CA ASP A 181 -13.46 19.38 12.66
C ASP A 181 -12.80 20.67 13.16
N ARG A 182 -13.40 21.28 14.19
CA ARG A 182 -12.85 22.46 14.87
C ARG A 182 -11.41 22.26 15.37
N TYR A 183 -11.11 21.10 15.96
CA TYR A 183 -9.76 20.83 16.46
C TYR A 183 -8.76 20.48 15.35
N ILE A 184 -9.20 19.86 14.25
CA ILE A 184 -8.38 19.69 13.05
C ILE A 184 -8.00 21.06 12.47
N GLU A 185 -8.95 21.98 12.32
CA GLU A 185 -8.67 23.36 11.88
C GLU A 185 -7.67 24.06 12.80
N TRP A 186 -7.84 23.90 14.12
CA TRP A 186 -6.94 24.45 15.13
C TRP A 186 -5.49 23.92 15.01
N TYR A 187 -5.32 22.64 14.66
CA TYR A 187 -4.01 22.04 14.37
C TYR A 187 -3.42 22.56 13.05
N GLN A 188 -4.24 22.68 12.01
CA GLN A 188 -3.82 23.20 10.70
C GLN A 188 -3.33 24.65 10.79
N GLN A 189 -3.99 25.48 11.60
CA GLN A 189 -3.54 26.86 11.89
C GLN A 189 -2.16 26.92 12.56
N ARG A 190 -1.70 25.82 13.17
CA ARG A 190 -0.37 25.67 13.80
C ARG A 190 0.63 24.89 12.94
N GLY A 191 0.31 24.68 11.67
CA GLY A 191 1.18 23.95 10.74
C GLY A 191 1.20 22.43 10.94
N THR A 192 0.22 21.87 11.64
CA THR A 192 0.02 20.42 11.75
C THR A 192 -1.06 19.96 10.79
N ILE A 193 -0.72 19.03 9.91
CA ILE A 193 -1.64 18.46 8.93
C ILE A 193 -2.23 17.17 9.50
N ILE A 194 -3.55 17.04 9.41
CA ILE A 194 -4.33 15.84 9.68
C ILE A 194 -5.19 15.60 8.43
N GLU A 195 -4.91 14.55 7.65
CA GLU A 195 -5.47 14.35 6.31
C GLU A 195 -6.83 13.65 6.33
N ASN A 196 -7.07 12.78 7.32
CA ASN A 196 -8.31 12.02 7.42
C ASN A 196 -9.49 12.93 7.80
N PRO A 197 -10.70 12.61 7.29
CA PRO A 197 -11.89 13.41 7.58
C PRO A 197 -12.33 13.27 9.04
N PRO A 198 -12.99 14.29 9.64
CA PRO A 198 -13.40 14.28 11.04
C PRO A 198 -14.18 13.02 11.48
N ILE A 199 -15.05 12.49 10.61
CA ILE A 199 -15.86 11.30 10.88
C ILE A 199 -15.02 10.05 11.18
N HIS A 200 -13.82 9.94 10.60
CA HIS A 200 -12.88 8.84 10.87
C HIS A 200 -12.48 8.82 12.35
N TYR A 201 -12.12 9.99 12.88
CA TYR A 201 -11.69 10.15 14.26
C TYR A 201 -12.81 9.99 15.27
N VAL A 202 -14.05 10.37 14.93
CA VAL A 202 -15.20 10.15 15.81
C VAL A 202 -15.34 8.67 16.16
N GLY A 203 -15.29 7.80 15.14
CA GLY A 203 -15.40 6.35 15.35
C GLY A 203 -14.25 5.78 16.20
N MET A 204 -13.03 6.28 15.99
CA MET A 204 -11.87 5.83 16.77
C MET A 204 -11.89 6.31 18.21
N ILE A 205 -12.22 7.58 18.46
CA ILE A 205 -12.33 8.11 19.82
C ILE A 205 -13.45 7.38 20.56
N ASP A 206 -14.58 7.11 19.91
CA ASP A 206 -15.67 6.32 20.50
C ASP A 206 -15.19 4.92 20.91
N ALA A 207 -14.55 4.17 20.01
CA ALA A 207 -14.02 2.85 20.32
C ALA A 207 -12.97 2.89 21.46
N MET A 208 -11.98 3.78 21.35
CA MET A 208 -10.92 3.89 22.36
C MET A 208 -11.42 4.35 23.72
N SER A 209 -12.45 5.22 23.76
CA SER A 209 -13.02 5.69 25.02
C SER A 209 -13.88 4.64 25.73
N GLN A 210 -14.43 3.68 24.99
CA GLN A 210 -15.10 2.51 25.58
C GLN A 210 -14.09 1.58 26.24
N ASP A 211 -12.97 1.31 25.57
CA ASP A 211 -11.91 0.45 26.08
C ASP A 211 -11.09 1.12 27.20
N ASN A 212 -10.84 2.42 27.08
CA ASN A 212 -10.07 3.21 28.04
C ASN A 212 -10.76 4.55 28.40
N PRO A 213 -11.75 4.55 29.30
CA PRO A 213 -12.45 5.77 29.71
C PRO A 213 -11.54 6.83 30.35
N GLN A 214 -10.35 6.44 30.83
CA GLN A 214 -9.41 7.36 31.48
C GLN A 214 -8.83 8.38 30.51
N MET A 215 -8.74 8.06 29.21
CA MET A 215 -8.22 8.99 28.21
C MET A 215 -9.07 10.27 28.12
N LEU A 216 -10.36 10.19 28.46
CA LEU A 216 -11.26 11.34 28.45
C LEU A 216 -11.01 12.31 29.62
N ARG A 217 -10.08 12.02 30.53
CA ARG A 217 -9.63 12.98 31.55
C ARG A 217 -8.71 14.05 30.99
N SER A 218 -8.11 13.82 29.82
CA SER A 218 -7.25 14.78 29.15
C SER A 218 -8.04 15.80 28.33
N PRO A 219 -7.46 16.99 28.04
CA PRO A 219 -7.97 17.92 27.04
C PRO A 219 -8.24 17.23 25.70
N PHE A 220 -9.25 17.69 24.98
CA PHE A 220 -9.63 17.06 23.71
C PHE A 220 -8.55 17.20 22.62
N GLU A 221 -7.76 18.27 22.70
CA GLU A 221 -6.55 18.44 21.89
C GLU A 221 -5.61 17.23 22.00
N ASP A 222 -5.31 16.79 23.23
CA ASP A 222 -4.42 15.67 23.49
C ASP A 222 -5.04 14.34 23.07
N VAL A 223 -6.36 14.20 23.24
CA VAL A 223 -7.10 13.02 22.79
C VAL A 223 -7.02 12.89 21.27
N LEU A 224 -7.33 13.96 20.52
CA LEU A 224 -7.25 13.94 19.07
C LEU A 224 -5.81 13.72 18.59
N ARG A 225 -4.81 14.34 19.23
CA ARG A 225 -3.40 14.12 18.93
C ARG A 225 -3.02 12.65 19.03
N LEU A 226 -3.40 12.02 20.15
CA LEU A 226 -3.10 10.62 20.41
C LEU A 226 -3.67 9.73 19.30
N VAL A 227 -4.94 9.93 18.93
CA VAL A 227 -5.60 9.14 17.89
C VAL A 227 -4.96 9.38 16.51
N ALA A 228 -4.66 10.63 16.16
CA ALA A 228 -3.99 10.95 14.90
C ALA A 228 -2.57 10.36 14.80
N ILE A 229 -1.82 10.29 15.91
CA ILE A 229 -0.51 9.62 15.97
C ILE A 229 -0.65 8.11 15.79
N ILE A 230 -1.64 7.49 16.43
CA ILE A 230 -1.95 6.05 16.23
C ILE A 230 -2.26 5.75 14.76
N GLU A 231 -2.93 6.65 14.06
CA GLU A 231 -3.24 6.51 12.63
C GLU A 231 -2.12 6.94 11.69
N TYR A 232 -0.96 7.35 12.21
CA TYR A 232 0.14 7.92 11.40
C TYR A 232 -0.29 9.12 10.55
N ASP A 233 -1.29 9.87 10.99
CA ASP A 233 -1.89 11.00 10.28
C ASP A 233 -1.58 12.35 10.94
N PHE A 234 -0.71 12.38 11.94
CA PHE A 234 -0.29 13.63 12.59
C PHE A 234 0.99 14.18 11.96
N GLY A 235 0.86 15.12 11.02
CA GLY A 235 1.97 15.69 10.24
C GLY A 235 2.43 17.06 10.71
N ASN A 236 3.43 17.14 11.58
CA ASN A 236 4.03 18.40 12.07
C ASN A 236 5.47 18.64 11.57
N GLY A 237 5.89 17.94 10.50
CA GLY A 237 7.24 18.00 9.94
C GLY A 237 8.28 17.11 10.63
N ARG A 238 7.96 16.45 11.75
CA ARG A 238 8.82 15.43 12.38
C ARG A 238 8.63 14.06 11.72
N ASP A 239 9.60 13.17 11.95
CA ASP A 239 9.47 11.76 11.60
C ASP A 239 8.30 11.11 12.38
N LYS A 240 7.37 10.50 11.65
CA LYS A 240 6.13 9.93 12.21
C LYS A 240 6.41 8.69 13.07
N ASP A 241 7.41 7.89 12.72
CA ASP A 241 7.78 6.70 13.50
C ASP A 241 8.40 7.12 14.84
N LEU A 242 9.32 8.08 14.85
CA LEU A 242 9.92 8.58 16.09
C LEU A 242 8.88 9.21 17.02
N MET A 243 7.95 9.98 16.47
CA MET A 243 6.86 10.57 17.25
C MET A 243 5.93 9.51 17.84
N ALA A 244 5.59 8.47 17.06
CA ALA A 244 4.76 7.38 17.54
C ALA A 244 5.45 6.58 18.66
N VAL A 245 6.75 6.32 18.55
CA VAL A 245 7.53 5.67 19.62
C VAL A 245 7.55 6.53 20.89
N GLU A 246 7.78 7.85 20.76
CA GLU A 246 7.81 8.78 21.89
C GLU A 246 6.48 8.82 22.65
N VAL A 247 5.35 8.85 21.93
CA VAL A 247 4.02 9.02 22.53
C VAL A 247 3.41 7.70 23.00
N LEU A 248 3.59 6.62 22.24
CA LEU A 248 2.94 5.33 22.52
C LEU A 248 3.84 4.39 23.34
N GLY A 249 5.16 4.60 23.32
CA GLY A 249 6.15 3.65 23.79
C GLY A 249 6.40 2.50 22.80
N GLU A 250 7.57 1.88 22.91
CA GLU A 250 8.08 0.87 21.97
C GLU A 250 7.10 -0.30 21.74
N GLU A 251 6.49 -0.82 22.81
CA GLU A 251 5.60 -1.98 22.71
C GLU A 251 4.33 -1.68 21.92
N VAL A 252 3.65 -0.58 22.27
CA VAL A 252 2.39 -0.17 21.63
C VAL A 252 2.66 0.28 20.19
N TYR A 253 3.77 0.97 19.95
CA TYR A 253 4.25 1.32 18.62
C TYR A 253 4.36 0.09 17.71
N ARG A 254 5.08 -0.96 18.15
CA ARG A 254 5.29 -2.17 17.33
C ARG A 254 3.98 -2.89 17.01
N LYS A 255 3.06 -2.99 17.98
CA LYS A 255 1.72 -3.56 17.77
C LYS A 255 0.91 -2.72 16.76
N ASN A 256 0.97 -1.40 16.88
CA ASN A 256 0.25 -0.51 15.99
C ASN A 256 0.81 -0.54 14.55
N LYS A 257 2.14 -0.63 14.40
CA LYS A 257 2.79 -0.75 13.09
C LYS A 257 2.38 -2.04 12.37
N GLN A 258 2.32 -3.16 13.10
CA GLN A 258 1.81 -4.44 12.59
C GLN A 258 0.35 -4.34 12.13
N ARG A 259 -0.52 -3.67 12.91
CA ARG A 259 -1.94 -3.45 12.54
C ARG A 259 -2.07 -2.74 11.19
N LEU A 260 -1.19 -1.79 10.91
CA LEU A 260 -1.19 -1.01 9.67
C LEU A 260 -0.47 -1.69 8.49
N GLY A 261 0.11 -2.88 8.70
CA GLY A 261 0.83 -3.61 7.66
C GLY A 261 2.12 -2.93 7.20
N ARG A 262 2.78 -2.19 8.10
CA ARG A 262 4.05 -1.49 7.86
C ARG A 262 5.21 -2.12 8.62
#